data_AF-A0A4U6RVT6-F1
#
_entry.id   AF-A0A4U6RVT6-F1
#
_cell.length_a   1.000
_cell.length_b   1.000
_cell.length_c   1.000
_cell.angle_alpha   90.00
_cell.angle_beta   90.00
_cell.angle_gamma   90.00
#
_symmetry.space_group_name_H-M   'P 1'
#
loop_
_entity.id
_entity.type
_entity.pdbx_description
1 polymer ?
#
loop_
_entity_poly.entity_id
_entity_poly.type
_entity_poly.pdbx_seq_one_letter_code
_entity_poly.pdbx_strand_id
1 'polypeptide(L)'
;MHRIFNALIRRLTQFGWRDIASAPSDRVIELAVIDDDRHPLGFPCIRRADGWLDATTMQPVIVSATHWRYWRPDVLPMCCC
;
A
#
# COMPACT_ATOMS: atom_id res chain seq x y z
N MET A 1 7.10 31.82 -7.72
CA MET A 1 7.28 30.58 -8.50
C MET A 1 6.70 29.38 -7.74
N HIS A 2 5.40 29.42 -7.40
CA HIS A 2 4.69 28.41 -6.61
C HIS A 2 3.44 27.86 -7.33
N ARG A 3 3.31 28.11 -8.64
CA ARG A 3 2.09 27.83 -9.43
C ARG A 3 2.14 26.57 -10.32
N ILE A 4 3.23 25.80 -10.28
CA ILE A 4 3.43 24.55 -11.06
C ILE A 4 3.40 23.29 -10.16
N PHE A 5 3.58 23.46 -8.84
CA PHE A 5 3.86 22.38 -7.88
C PHE A 5 2.71 21.39 -7.59
N ASN A 6 1.44 21.68 -7.97
CA ASN A 6 0.26 20.91 -7.51
C ASN A 6 -0.57 20.22 -8.61
N ALA A 7 -0.29 20.46 -9.90
CA ALA A 7 -1.04 19.82 -10.98
C ALA A 7 -0.46 18.44 -11.38
N LEU A 8 0.77 18.11 -10.98
CA LEU A 8 1.44 16.84 -11.28
C LEU A 8 1.27 15.78 -10.18
N ILE A 9 0.94 16.21 -8.96
CA ILE A 9 0.28 15.37 -7.96
C ILE A 9 -1.03 14.79 -8.54
N ARG A 10 -1.61 15.40 -9.61
CA ARG A 10 -2.86 15.02 -10.30
C ARG A 10 -2.80 13.90 -11.35
N ARG A 11 -1.65 13.23 -11.57
CA ARG A 11 -1.67 11.78 -11.91
C ARG A 11 -1.77 10.91 -10.64
N LEU A 12 -2.21 11.52 -9.54
CA LEU A 12 -2.97 11.01 -8.40
C LEU A 12 -2.98 9.50 -8.36
N THR A 13 -2.27 8.88 -7.41
CA THR A 13 -2.83 7.73 -6.68
C THR A 13 -3.56 6.73 -7.59
N GLN A 14 -3.04 6.42 -8.79
CA GLN A 14 -3.93 6.11 -9.93
C GLN A 14 -4.31 4.63 -9.91
N PHE A 15 -4.72 4.12 -8.75
CA PHE A 15 -5.94 3.35 -8.46
C PHE A 15 -5.88 2.92 -6.97
N GLY A 16 -5.62 3.86 -6.04
CA GLY A 16 -5.71 3.62 -4.58
C GLY A 16 -4.40 3.55 -3.78
N TRP A 17 -3.23 3.74 -4.41
CA TRP A 17 -1.91 3.74 -3.76
C TRP A 17 -1.51 5.12 -3.23
N ARG A 18 -0.84 5.17 -2.07
CA ARG A 18 -0.41 6.34 -1.29
C ARG A 18 1.07 6.19 -0.91
N ASP A 19 1.76 7.30 -0.63
CA ASP A 19 3.17 7.28 -0.19
C ASP A 19 3.39 6.45 1.08
N ILE A 20 4.42 5.59 1.08
CA ILE A 20 4.77 4.74 2.24
C ILE A 20 4.98 5.53 3.54
N ALA A 21 5.47 6.77 3.44
CA ALA A 21 5.67 7.65 4.59
C ALA A 21 4.35 8.02 5.31
N SER A 22 3.21 7.96 4.60
CA SER A 22 1.87 8.24 5.14
C SER A 22 1.16 7.00 5.69
N ALA A 23 1.83 5.85 5.69
CA ALA A 23 1.22 4.58 6.06
C ALA A 23 0.85 4.51 7.56
N PRO A 24 -0.40 4.17 7.89
CA PRO A 24 -0.83 3.99 9.27
C PRO A 24 -0.19 2.73 9.88
N SER A 25 0.15 2.79 11.17
CA SER A 25 0.69 1.64 11.90
C SER A 25 -0.34 0.68 12.49
N ASP A 26 -1.60 1.11 12.55
CA ASP A 26 -2.68 0.35 13.17
C ASP A 26 -3.60 -0.33 12.13
N ARG A 27 -3.26 -0.28 10.84
CA ARG A 27 -4.11 -0.82 9.78
C ARG A 27 -3.36 -1.83 8.95
N VAL A 28 -4.13 -2.82 8.49
CA VAL A 28 -3.69 -3.77 7.48
C VAL A 28 -3.73 -3.10 6.12
N ILE A 29 -2.57 -3.05 5.49
CA ILE A 29 -2.35 -2.40 4.21
C ILE A 29 -1.63 -3.36 3.28
N GLU A 30 -1.83 -3.19 1.98
CA GLU A 30 -0.99 -3.81 0.99
C GLU A 30 0.16 -2.86 0.66
N LEU A 31 1.36 -3.42 0.49
CA LEU A 31 2.55 -2.69 0.06
C LEU A 31 2.79 -2.87 -1.43
N ALA A 32 3.39 -1.88 -2.07
CA ALA A 32 3.87 -1.98 -3.44
C ALA A 32 5.20 -1.26 -3.63
N VAL A 33 6.00 -1.84 -4.52
CA VAL A 33 7.14 -1.15 -5.12
C VAL A 33 6.65 -0.58 -6.44
N ILE A 34 6.61 0.75 -6.52
CA ILE A 34 6.32 1.49 -7.75
C ILE A 34 7.62 2.18 -8.15
N ASP A 35 8.21 1.73 -9.25
CA ASP A 35 9.38 2.34 -9.89
C ASP A 35 8.94 2.77 -11.32
N ASP A 36 9.05 1.89 -12.31
CA ASP A 36 8.45 2.05 -13.65
C ASP A 36 7.02 1.46 -13.73
N ASP A 37 6.86 0.24 -13.20
CA ASP A 37 5.60 -0.51 -13.10
C ASP A 37 5.19 -0.73 -11.64
N ARG A 38 3.91 -1.08 -11.44
CA ARG A 38 3.35 -1.33 -10.11
C ARG A 38 3.45 -2.80 -9.73
N HIS A 39 4.23 -3.06 -8.68
CA HIS A 39 4.43 -4.39 -8.15
C HIS A 39 3.85 -4.48 -6.72
N PRO A 40 2.55 -4.80 -6.57
CA PRO A 40 1.97 -5.08 -5.27
C PRO A 40 2.51 -6.39 -4.69
N LEU A 41 2.65 -6.45 -3.38
CA LEU A 41 3.10 -7.65 -2.67
C LEU A 41 2.06 -8.78 -2.73
N GLY A 42 0.76 -8.46 -2.84
CA GLY A 42 -0.31 -9.46 -2.91
C GLY A 42 -0.69 -10.07 -1.56
N PHE A 43 -0.19 -9.52 -0.44
CA PHE A 43 -0.48 -9.99 0.91
C PHE A 43 -0.65 -8.83 1.91
N PRO A 44 -1.44 -9.05 2.98
CA PRO A 44 -1.70 -8.03 3.98
C PRO A 44 -0.47 -7.77 4.86
N CYS A 45 -0.07 -6.51 4.98
CA CYS A 45 1.07 -6.08 5.81
C CYS A 45 0.59 -5.10 6.89
N ILE A 46 1.31 -5.05 8.01
CA ILE A 46 1.15 -4.04 9.07
C ILE A 46 2.48 -3.36 9.36
N ARG A 47 2.44 -2.07 9.71
CA ARG A 47 3.64 -1.33 10.13
C ARG A 47 3.91 -1.59 11.61
N ARG A 48 5.13 -2.02 11.94
CA ARG A 48 5.65 -2.15 13.30
C ARG A 48 6.78 -1.14 13.54
N ALA A 49 7.28 -1.09 14.77
CA ALA A 49 8.37 -0.19 15.14
C ALA A 49 9.68 -0.51 14.39
N ASP A 50 9.90 -1.80 14.13
CA ASP A 50 11.07 -2.39 13.49
C ASP A 50 10.96 -2.51 11.96
N GLY A 51 9.78 -2.29 11.37
CA GLY A 51 9.58 -2.37 9.93
C GLY A 51 8.17 -2.82 9.52
N TRP A 52 8.10 -3.68 8.52
CA TRP A 52 6.85 -4.26 8.03
C TRP A 52 6.72 -5.69 8.49
N LEU A 53 5.52 -6.11 8.83
CA LEU A 53 5.22 -7.48 9.24
C LEU A 53 4.05 -8.00 8.42
N ASP A 54 4.17 -9.22 7.91
CA ASP A 54 3.09 -9.87 7.19
C ASP A 54 1.98 -10.22 8.20
N ALA A 55 0.76 -9.76 7.94
CA ALA A 55 -0.35 -9.95 8.86
C ALA A 55 -0.87 -11.39 8.88
N THR A 56 -0.51 -12.20 7.88
CA THR A 56 -0.97 -13.61 7.76
C THR A 56 -0.04 -14.55 8.52
N THR A 57 1.26 -14.43 8.32
CA THR A 57 2.32 -15.31 8.83
C THR A 57 3.02 -14.74 10.05
N MET A 58 2.81 -13.46 10.35
CA MET A 58 3.52 -12.70 11.37
C MET A 58 5.04 -12.64 11.17
N GLN A 59 5.51 -12.82 9.94
CA GLN A 59 6.93 -12.75 9.62
C GLN A 59 7.37 -11.32 9.25
N PRO A 60 8.59 -10.92 9.59
CA PRO A 60 9.12 -9.62 9.18
C PRO A 60 9.30 -9.57 7.66
N VAL A 61 8.81 -8.50 7.05
CA VAL A 61 8.87 -8.26 5.60
C VAL A 61 9.96 -7.23 5.33
N ILE A 62 11.06 -7.69 4.76
CA ILE A 62 12.19 -6.83 4.38
C ILE A 62 11.98 -6.43 2.91
N VAL A 63 11.25 -5.34 2.68
CA VAL A 63 10.97 -4.83 1.33
C VAL A 63 11.09 -3.31 1.29
N SER A 64 11.65 -2.79 0.18
CA SER A 64 11.75 -1.36 -0.09
C SER A 64 10.46 -0.82 -0.72
N ALA A 65 9.31 -1.03 -0.07
CA ALA A 65 8.04 -0.55 -0.58
C ALA A 65 8.02 0.99 -0.65
N THR A 66 7.63 1.53 -1.80
CA THR A 66 7.54 2.98 -2.01
C THR A 66 6.11 3.48 -1.75
N HIS A 67 5.12 2.61 -1.92
CA HIS A 67 3.71 2.95 -1.79
C HIS A 67 2.92 1.91 -1.01
N TRP A 68 1.75 2.31 -0.51
CA TRP A 68 0.80 1.45 0.19
C TRP A 68 -0.65 1.71 -0.24
N ARG A 69 -1.55 0.75 -0.05
CA ARG A 69 -3.01 0.95 -0.11
C ARG A 69 -3.70 0.13 0.96
N TYR A 70 -4.97 0.39 1.24
CA TYR A 70 -5.72 -0.49 2.13
C TYR A 70 -5.81 -1.90 1.55
N TRP A 71 -5.53 -2.89 2.39
CA TRP A 71 -5.74 -4.28 2.02
C TRP A 71 -7.22 -4.49 1.72
N ARG A 72 -7.52 -4.98 0.52
CA ARG A 72 -8.86 -5.40 0.12
C ARG A 72 -8.82 -6.91 0.02
N PRO A 73 -9.44 -7.65 0.95
CA PRO A 73 -9.64 -9.06 0.71
C PRO A 73 -10.41 -9.19 -0.61
N ASP A 74 -9.92 -10.02 -1.53
CA ASP A 74 -10.70 -10.55 -2.64
C ASP A 74 -11.80 -11.48 -2.08
N VAL A 75 -12.68 -10.91 -1.25
CA VAL A 75 -14.00 -11.48 -1.05
C VAL A 75 -14.72 -11.21 -2.36
N LEU A 76 -14.64 -12.20 -3.27
CA LEU A 76 -15.76 -12.45 -4.16
C LEU A 76 -17.02 -12.29 -3.32
N PRO A 77 -18.01 -11.47 -3.73
CA PRO A 77 -19.29 -11.49 -3.06
C PRO A 77 -19.73 -12.94 -3.11
N MET A 78 -19.64 -13.64 -1.99
CA MET A 78 -20.36 -14.88 -1.79
C MET A 78 -21.82 -14.45 -1.93
N CYS A 79 -22.34 -14.56 -3.14
CA CYS A 79 -23.76 -14.63 -3.38
C CYS A 79 -24.20 -15.88 -2.63
N CYS A 80 -24.62 -15.69 -1.38
CA CYS A 80 -25.47 -16.64 -0.71
C CYS A 80 -26.83 -16.58 -1.41
N CYS A 81 -27.00 -17.37 -2.47
CA CYS A 81 -28.29 -17.75 -3.05
C CYS A 81 -28.20 -19.20 -3.50
#